data_AF-A0A0Q9SAP1-F1
#
_entry.id   AF-A0A0Q9SAP1-F1
#
_cell.length_a   1.000
_cell.length_b   1.000
_cell.length_c   1.000
_cell.angle_alpha   90.00
_cell.angle_beta   90.00
_cell.angle_gamma   90.00
#
_symmetry.space_group_name_H-M   'P 1'
#
loop_
_entity.id
_entity.type
_entity.pdbx_description
1 polymer ?
#
loop_
_entity_poly.entity_id
_entity_poly.type
_entity_poly.pdbx_seq_one_letter_code
_entity_poly.pdbx_strand_id
1 'polypeptide(L)'
;MRVVWMLVAFVGGGLLGLFLVLPRTRMLRPRRVLACDLCQRRHRRLLAAMVVLALLSVAGLGLRVSQRARELPACAADTSIAEGRRVIDPRAPSRPPPWSTVRSVMTAPVSGLALGFAEARGQGLCSVGDPPITLAFVPQAGEHMGSMVGEVFLASPVPRINPVRARDLAEHESRHVDQWAVCTIVGGISLLPVLYLVDDTLYPGSENHFEQAAGLFDGAYPAPPDPPRGPQGWAIALWIGVVLLLTRRRIRWAVRTLGRRTAVTDPARCGVHTTGWR
;
A
#
# COMPACT_ATOMS: atom_id res chain seq x y z
N MET A 1 8.24 23.20 0.50
CA MET A 1 8.29 22.20 1.61
C MET A 1 8.16 20.74 1.14
N ARG A 2 7.30 20.41 0.16
CA ARG A 2 7.14 19.03 -0.36
C ARG A 2 8.43 18.37 -0.91
N VAL A 3 9.28 19.13 -1.60
CA VAL A 3 10.55 18.63 -2.19
C VAL A 3 11.59 18.25 -1.12
N VAL A 4 11.65 19.00 -0.02
CA VAL A 4 12.60 18.75 1.08
C VAL A 4 12.23 17.45 1.81
N TRP A 5 10.95 17.21 2.06
CA TRP A 5 10.47 15.98 2.68
C TRP A 5 10.61 14.76 1.76
N MET A 6 10.39 14.90 0.45
CA MET A 6 10.69 13.85 -0.52
C MET A 6 12.18 13.50 -0.54
N LEU A 7 13.07 14.50 -0.52
CA LEU A 7 14.52 14.27 -0.44
C LEU A 7 14.93 13.62 0.87
N VAL A 8 14.35 14.04 2.01
CA VAL A 8 14.63 13.42 3.32
C VAL A 8 14.11 11.97 3.38
N ALA A 9 12.93 11.69 2.82
CA ALA A 9 12.39 10.33 2.73
C ALA A 9 13.19 9.45 1.76
N PHE A 10 13.63 9.99 0.62
CA PHE A 10 14.41 9.26 -0.38
C PHE A 10 15.85 9.03 0.06
N VAL A 11 16.50 10.02 0.66
CA VAL A 11 17.87 9.90 1.20
C VAL A 11 17.84 9.07 2.49
N GLY A 12 16.88 9.29 3.39
CA GLY A 12 16.71 8.50 4.62
C GLY A 12 16.34 7.04 4.33
N GLY A 13 15.38 6.81 3.43
CA GLY A 13 14.98 5.47 2.97
C GLY A 13 16.04 4.79 2.11
N GLY A 14 16.76 5.55 1.28
CA GLY A 14 17.87 5.09 0.46
C GLY A 14 19.10 4.69 1.28
N LEU A 15 19.47 5.48 2.29
CA LEU A 15 20.53 5.13 3.25
C LEU A 15 20.13 3.94 4.12
N LEU A 16 18.88 3.87 4.58
CA LEU A 16 18.35 2.70 5.29
C LEU A 16 18.36 1.46 4.39
N GLY A 17 17.94 1.61 3.12
CA GLY A 17 18.01 0.59 2.09
C GLY A 17 19.45 0.11 1.83
N LEU A 18 20.41 1.03 1.74
CA LEU A 18 21.84 0.74 1.57
C LEU A 18 22.40 -0.01 2.80
N PHE A 19 22.02 0.39 4.01
CA PHE A 19 22.34 -0.32 5.26
C PHE A 19 21.71 -1.72 5.31
N LEU A 20 20.48 -1.88 4.79
CA LEU A 20 19.78 -3.16 4.70
C LEU A 20 20.32 -4.07 3.59
N VAL A 21 20.94 -3.49 2.56
CA VAL A 21 21.44 -4.13 1.33
C VAL A 21 22.97 -4.07 1.24
N LEU A 22 23.68 -3.96 2.37
CA LEU A 22 25.16 -4.02 2.37
C LEU A 22 25.63 -5.26 1.57
N PRO A 23 26.32 -5.10 0.43
CA PRO A 23 26.56 -6.18 -0.54
C PRO A 23 27.33 -7.37 0.04
N ARG A 24 28.19 -7.11 1.04
CA ARG A 24 28.90 -8.16 1.80
C ARG A 24 27.95 -9.13 2.53
N THR A 25 26.77 -8.67 2.91
CA THR A 25 25.77 -9.48 3.61
C THR A 25 24.98 -10.39 2.67
N ARG A 26 24.85 -10.00 1.39
CA ARG A 26 24.30 -10.85 0.31
C ARG A 26 25.29 -11.93 -0.11
N MET A 27 26.59 -11.61 -0.23
CA MET A 27 27.61 -12.60 -0.60
C MET A 27 27.84 -13.70 0.46
N LEU A 28 27.60 -13.39 1.74
CA LEU A 28 27.71 -14.36 2.84
C LEU A 28 26.47 -15.25 3.02
N ARG A 29 25.37 -14.96 2.32
CA ARG A 29 24.08 -15.65 2.47
C ARG A 29 24.07 -17.08 1.89
N PRO A 30 24.61 -17.35 0.68
CA PRO A 30 24.57 -18.67 0.06
C PRO A 30 25.36 -19.72 0.87
N ARG A 31 26.59 -19.38 1.28
CA ARG A 31 27.46 -20.29 2.05
C ARG A 31 26.86 -20.70 3.41
N ARG A 32 26.03 -19.84 4.01
CA ARG A 32 25.40 -20.09 5.33
C ARG A 32 24.08 -20.84 5.27
N VAL A 33 23.32 -20.66 4.19
CA VAL A 33 22.10 -21.45 3.93
C VAL A 33 22.44 -22.92 3.74
N LEU A 34 23.61 -23.22 3.18
CA LEU A 34 24.09 -24.59 2.98
C LEU A 34 24.65 -25.23 4.27
N ALA A 35 25.10 -24.43 5.23
CA ALA A 35 25.80 -24.91 6.44
C ALA A 35 24.94 -24.95 7.71
N CYS A 36 23.68 -24.47 7.69
CA CYS A 36 22.86 -24.38 8.89
C CYS A 36 21.36 -24.51 8.62
N ASP A 37 20.71 -25.47 9.29
CA ASP A 37 19.29 -25.78 9.13
C ASP A 37 18.36 -24.63 9.51
N LEU A 38 18.70 -23.82 10.52
CA LEU A 38 17.88 -22.66 10.91
C LEU A 38 17.94 -21.55 9.86
N CYS A 39 19.13 -21.30 9.30
CA CYS A 39 19.31 -20.35 8.20
C CYS A 39 18.61 -20.85 6.93
N GLN A 40 18.70 -22.14 6.64
CA GLN A 40 18.01 -22.77 5.53
C GLN A 40 16.49 -22.70 5.68
N ARG A 41 15.94 -23.05 6.85
CA ARG A 41 14.50 -22.92 7.14
C ARG A 41 14.01 -21.49 6.98
N ARG A 42 14.73 -20.50 7.51
CA ARG A 42 14.38 -19.08 7.34
C ARG A 42 14.43 -18.64 5.88
N HIS A 43 15.44 -19.09 5.13
CA HIS A 43 15.54 -18.80 3.70
C HIS A 43 14.38 -19.42 2.92
N ARG A 44 14.07 -20.70 3.16
CA ARG A 44 12.91 -21.38 2.56
C ARG A 44 11.60 -20.67 2.88
N ARG A 45 11.39 -20.22 4.13
CA ARG A 45 10.22 -19.43 4.52
C ARG A 45 10.12 -18.10 3.76
N LEU A 46 11.24 -17.39 3.62
CA LEU A 46 11.27 -16.13 2.86
C LEU A 46 10.99 -16.39 1.37
N LEU A 47 11.57 -17.44 0.80
CA LEU A 47 11.34 -17.82 -0.59
C LEU A 47 9.89 -18.24 -0.80
N ALA A 48 9.32 -19.05 0.09
CA ALA A 48 7.90 -19.41 0.08
C ALA A 48 7.00 -18.17 0.16
N ALA A 49 7.30 -17.22 1.05
CA ALA A 49 6.56 -15.96 1.15
C ALA A 49 6.65 -15.13 -0.15
N MET A 50 7.83 -15.06 -0.79
CA MET A 50 8.01 -14.39 -2.08
C MET A 50 7.22 -15.09 -3.20
N VAL A 51 7.23 -16.42 -3.23
CA VAL A 51 6.45 -17.21 -4.21
C VAL A 51 4.96 -16.98 -3.99
N VAL A 52 4.47 -17.04 -2.75
CA VAL A 52 3.07 -16.75 -2.42
C VAL A 52 2.70 -15.33 -2.87
N LEU A 53 3.54 -14.33 -2.60
CA LEU A 53 3.29 -12.96 -3.04
C LEU A 53 3.23 -12.83 -4.57
N ALA A 54 4.13 -13.53 -5.28
CA ALA A 54 4.13 -13.57 -6.74
C ALA A 54 2.86 -14.25 -7.29
N LEU A 55 2.46 -15.39 -6.71
CA LEU A 55 1.23 -16.09 -7.07
C LEU A 55 -0.01 -15.23 -6.83
N LEU A 56 -0.09 -14.55 -5.67
CA LEU A 56 -1.17 -13.59 -5.37
C LEU A 56 -1.18 -12.43 -6.37
N SER A 57 -0.01 -11.94 -6.78
CA SER A 57 0.09 -10.86 -7.76
C SER A 57 -0.41 -11.29 -9.15
N VAL A 58 -0.06 -12.52 -9.57
CA VAL A 58 -0.55 -13.12 -10.81
C VAL A 58 -2.05 -13.37 -10.75
N ALA A 59 -2.54 -13.93 -9.65
CA ALA A 59 -3.97 -14.15 -9.44
C ALA A 59 -4.77 -12.84 -9.47
N GLY A 60 -4.28 -11.82 -8.77
CA GLY A 60 -4.85 -10.47 -8.80
C GLY A 60 -4.86 -9.87 -10.20
N LEU A 61 -3.75 -9.95 -10.93
CA LEU A 61 -3.72 -9.49 -12.33
C LEU A 61 -4.75 -10.23 -13.19
N GLY A 62 -4.85 -11.56 -13.05
CA GLY A 62 -5.83 -12.38 -13.77
C GLY A 62 -7.28 -11.99 -13.46
N LEU A 63 -7.61 -11.76 -12.19
CA LEU A 63 -8.93 -11.29 -11.77
C LEU A 63 -9.25 -9.91 -12.36
N ARG A 64 -8.29 -8.99 -12.38
CA ARG A 64 -8.49 -7.66 -12.98
C ARG A 64 -8.71 -7.73 -14.48
N VAL A 65 -7.96 -8.57 -15.19
CA VAL A 65 -8.16 -8.79 -16.64
C VAL A 65 -9.53 -9.41 -16.89
N SER A 66 -9.94 -10.40 -16.09
CA SER A 66 -11.24 -11.05 -16.21
C SER A 66 -12.39 -10.07 -15.97
N GLN A 67 -12.29 -9.19 -14.96
CA GLN A 67 -13.31 -8.18 -14.70
C GLN A 67 -13.40 -7.15 -15.83
N ARG A 68 -12.27 -6.68 -16.39
CA ARG A 68 -12.31 -5.74 -17.52
C ARG A 68 -13.02 -6.33 -18.74
N ALA A 69 -12.95 -7.65 -18.94
CA ALA A 69 -13.67 -8.33 -20.01
C ALA A 69 -15.18 -8.44 -19.76
N ARG A 70 -15.66 -8.25 -18.52
CA ARG A 70 -17.08 -8.41 -18.14
C ARG A 70 -17.87 -7.10 -18.15
N GLU A 71 -17.23 -5.95 -18.37
CA GLU A 71 -17.82 -4.59 -18.30
C GLU A 71 -18.74 -4.36 -17.09
N LEU A 72 -18.26 -3.62 -16.09
CA LEU A 72 -19.11 -3.30 -14.94
C LEU A 72 -20.19 -2.28 -15.32
N PRO A 73 -21.40 -2.40 -14.78
CA PRO A 73 -22.40 -1.36 -14.93
C PRO A 73 -21.88 -0.06 -14.31
N ALA A 74 -22.20 1.07 -14.94
CA ALA A 74 -22.03 2.36 -14.30
C ALA A 74 -22.86 2.37 -13.00
N CYS A 75 -22.33 2.97 -11.94
CA CYS A 75 -23.09 3.16 -10.70
C CYS A 75 -24.30 4.05 -10.99
N ALA A 76 -25.46 3.45 -11.24
CA ALA A 76 -26.72 4.15 -11.38
C ALA A 76 -27.18 4.59 -9.99
N ALA A 77 -27.08 5.88 -9.70
CA ALA A 77 -27.87 6.47 -8.63
C ALA A 77 -29.32 6.51 -9.10
N ASP A 78 -30.07 5.42 -8.90
CA ASP A 78 -31.53 5.51 -8.96
C ASP A 78 -31.96 6.49 -7.86
N THR A 79 -32.49 7.63 -8.30
CA THR A 79 -33.14 8.72 -7.56
C THR A 79 -32.24 9.78 -6.89
N SER A 80 -32.04 10.90 -7.58
CA SER A 80 -32.08 12.21 -6.92
C SER A 80 -33.53 12.52 -6.52
N ILE A 81 -33.88 12.28 -5.25
CA ILE A 81 -35.13 12.81 -4.68
C ILE A 81 -34.90 14.31 -4.38
N ALA A 82 -34.91 15.12 -5.43
CA ALA A 82 -35.10 16.59 -5.38
C ALA A 82 -35.41 17.13 -6.79
N GLU A 83 -34.70 16.66 -7.81
CA GLU A 83 -35.01 16.96 -9.22
C GLU A 83 -34.80 15.71 -10.07
N GLY A 84 -35.83 15.26 -10.79
CA GLY A 84 -35.83 14.06 -11.63
C GLY A 84 -34.94 14.11 -12.88
N ARG A 85 -33.68 14.54 -12.76
CA ARG A 85 -32.68 14.47 -13.84
C ARG A 85 -31.76 13.27 -13.65
N ARG A 86 -31.72 12.40 -14.66
CA ARG A 86 -30.65 11.41 -14.83
C ARG A 86 -29.34 12.16 -15.04
N VAL A 87 -28.37 11.98 -14.15
CA VAL A 87 -26.99 12.41 -14.39
C VAL A 87 -26.36 11.34 -15.28
N ILE A 88 -26.46 11.54 -16.60
CA ILE A 88 -25.63 10.83 -17.57
C ILE A 88 -24.29 11.53 -17.53
N ASP A 89 -23.24 10.83 -17.12
CA ASP A 89 -21.87 11.36 -17.12
C ASP A 89 -21.49 11.75 -18.55
N PRO A 90 -21.43 13.06 -18.89
CA PRO A 90 -21.35 13.48 -20.27
C PRO A 90 -19.88 13.52 -20.68
N ARG A 91 -19.45 12.44 -21.34
CA ARG A 91 -18.18 12.22 -22.09
C ARG A 91 -17.17 11.38 -21.34
N ALA A 92 -17.18 10.08 -21.64
CA ALA A 92 -15.95 9.29 -21.61
C ALA A 92 -14.95 9.91 -22.60
N PRO A 93 -13.73 10.28 -22.19
CA PRO A 93 -12.69 10.70 -23.12
C PRO A 93 -12.43 9.57 -24.12
N SER A 94 -12.41 9.92 -25.40
CA SER A 94 -12.24 8.97 -26.51
C SER A 94 -10.90 8.24 -26.49
N ARG A 95 -9.95 8.70 -25.67
CA ARG A 95 -8.71 7.98 -25.36
C ARG A 95 -8.26 8.25 -23.92
N PRO A 96 -8.11 7.22 -23.08
CA PRO A 96 -7.54 7.39 -21.75
C PRO A 96 -6.10 7.94 -21.86
N PRO A 97 -5.73 8.97 -21.07
CA PRO A 97 -4.37 9.51 -21.09
C PRO A 97 -3.34 8.42 -20.74
N PRO A 98 -2.11 8.46 -21.26
CA PRO A 98 -1.13 7.37 -21.10
C PRO A 98 -0.87 7.01 -19.63
N TRP A 99 -0.93 8.00 -18.73
CA TRP A 99 -0.81 7.79 -17.30
C TRP A 99 -1.91 6.89 -16.71
N SER A 100 -3.15 7.00 -17.19
CA SER A 100 -4.26 6.16 -16.71
C SER A 100 -4.06 4.67 -17.04
N THR A 101 -3.39 4.36 -18.15
CA THR A 101 -2.98 2.99 -18.48
C THR A 101 -1.86 2.52 -17.53
N VAL A 102 -0.85 3.37 -17.32
CA VAL A 102 0.29 3.03 -16.45
C VAL A 102 -0.19 2.73 -15.03
N ARG A 103 -0.98 3.63 -14.43
CA ARG A 103 -1.49 3.45 -13.07
C ARG A 103 -2.33 2.18 -12.96
N SER A 104 -3.16 1.87 -13.95
CA SER A 104 -4.01 0.66 -13.93
C SER A 104 -3.20 -0.63 -14.02
N VAL A 105 -2.13 -0.65 -14.83
CA VAL A 105 -1.23 -1.81 -14.88
C VAL A 105 -0.48 -1.99 -13.56
N MET A 106 0.01 -0.89 -12.96
CA MET A 106 0.76 -0.95 -11.71
C MET A 106 -0.12 -1.39 -10.53
N THR A 107 -1.39 -0.99 -10.50
CA THR A 107 -2.32 -1.36 -9.43
C THR A 107 -3.13 -2.61 -9.72
N ALA A 108 -3.05 -3.20 -10.91
CA ALA A 108 -3.85 -4.36 -11.31
C ALA A 108 -3.76 -5.55 -10.33
N PRO A 109 -2.58 -5.94 -9.81
CA PRO A 109 -2.48 -7.05 -8.87
C PRO A 109 -3.30 -6.83 -7.60
N VAL A 110 -3.16 -5.67 -6.95
CA VAL A 110 -3.88 -5.37 -5.71
C VAL A 110 -5.36 -5.10 -5.96
N SER A 111 -5.68 -4.46 -7.09
CA SER A 111 -7.06 -4.18 -7.50
C SER A 111 -7.82 -5.48 -7.74
N GLY A 112 -7.26 -6.44 -8.47
CA GLY A 112 -7.95 -7.70 -8.73
C GLY A 112 -8.12 -8.59 -7.51
N LEU A 113 -7.20 -8.55 -6.54
CA LEU A 113 -7.40 -9.21 -5.24
C LEU A 113 -8.54 -8.55 -4.46
N ALA A 114 -8.62 -7.22 -4.46
CA ALA A 114 -9.73 -6.49 -3.84
C ALA A 114 -11.07 -6.80 -4.52
N LEU A 115 -11.10 -6.91 -5.86
CA LEU A 115 -12.27 -7.35 -6.60
C LEU A 115 -12.70 -8.76 -6.21
N GLY A 116 -11.79 -9.73 -6.24
CA GLY A 116 -12.11 -11.12 -5.87
C GLY A 116 -12.62 -11.22 -4.43
N PHE A 117 -12.07 -10.42 -3.53
CA PHE A 117 -12.57 -10.31 -2.16
C PHE A 117 -13.99 -9.72 -2.09
N ALA A 118 -14.26 -8.65 -2.84
CA ALA A 118 -15.58 -8.02 -2.90
C ALA A 118 -16.64 -8.93 -3.55
N GLU A 119 -16.31 -9.60 -4.65
CA GLU A 119 -17.18 -10.59 -5.31
C GLU A 119 -17.52 -11.74 -4.38
N ALA A 120 -16.54 -12.27 -3.63
CA ALA A 120 -16.77 -13.32 -2.64
C ALA A 120 -17.66 -12.88 -1.46
N ARG A 121 -17.77 -11.56 -1.22
CA ARG A 121 -18.62 -10.97 -0.17
C ARG A 121 -20.03 -10.61 -0.67
N GLY A 122 -20.27 -10.62 -1.99
CA GLY A 122 -21.60 -10.69 -2.60
C GLY A 122 -22.49 -9.45 -2.55
N GLN A 123 -21.93 -8.23 -2.58
CA GLN A 123 -22.73 -6.99 -2.37
C GLN A 123 -22.72 -6.00 -3.56
N GLY A 124 -22.30 -6.45 -4.76
CA GLY A 124 -22.40 -5.67 -5.99
C GLY A 124 -21.15 -4.82 -6.30
N LEU A 125 -20.88 -4.67 -7.59
CA LEU A 125 -19.77 -3.90 -8.15
C LEU A 125 -20.30 -2.92 -9.18
N CYS A 126 -19.79 -1.71 -9.19
CA CYS A 126 -20.11 -0.73 -10.23
C CYS A 126 -18.93 0.22 -10.49
N SER A 127 -18.95 0.91 -11.63
CA SER A 127 -17.90 1.86 -12.02
C SER A 127 -18.38 3.31 -11.88
N VAL A 128 -17.53 4.21 -11.39
CA VAL A 128 -17.83 5.65 -11.22
C VAL A 128 -16.64 6.53 -11.59
N GLY A 129 -16.93 7.73 -12.10
CA GLY A 129 -15.96 8.81 -12.34
C GLY A 129 -15.13 8.65 -13.62
N ASP A 130 -14.34 9.69 -13.90
CA ASP A 130 -13.34 9.72 -14.96
C ASP A 130 -12.03 10.32 -14.41
N PRO A 131 -10.92 9.56 -14.32
CA PRO A 131 -10.77 8.17 -14.76
C PRO A 131 -11.46 7.14 -13.84
N PRO A 132 -12.04 6.06 -14.39
CA PRO A 132 -12.99 5.21 -13.66
C PRO A 132 -12.34 4.44 -12.51
N ILE A 133 -13.00 4.48 -11.36
CA ILE A 133 -12.71 3.61 -10.21
C ILE A 133 -13.82 2.57 -10.06
N THR A 134 -13.48 1.43 -9.45
CA THR A 134 -14.47 0.38 -9.15
C THR A 134 -14.97 0.54 -7.71
N LEU A 135 -16.26 0.81 -7.53
CA LEU A 135 -16.90 0.76 -6.22
C LEU A 135 -17.27 -0.70 -5.90
N ALA A 136 -16.89 -1.13 -4.70
CA ALA A 136 -17.16 -2.45 -4.16
C ALA A 136 -17.75 -2.33 -2.76
N PHE A 137 -19.00 -2.74 -2.57
CA PHE A 137 -19.65 -2.66 -1.26
C PHE A 137 -19.23 -3.84 -0.39
N VAL A 138 -18.79 -3.60 0.84
CA VAL A 138 -18.39 -4.65 1.78
C VAL A 138 -19.05 -4.41 3.15
N PRO A 139 -19.78 -5.39 3.72
CA PRO A 139 -20.67 -5.18 4.86
C PRO A 139 -19.99 -4.90 6.22
N GLN A 140 -18.66 -4.76 6.26
CA GLN A 140 -17.87 -4.68 7.49
C GLN A 140 -17.05 -3.38 7.62
N ALA A 141 -17.26 -2.38 6.77
CA ALA A 141 -16.45 -1.15 6.79
C ALA A 141 -16.75 -0.20 7.98
N GLY A 142 -17.79 -0.47 8.80
CA GLY A 142 -18.12 0.35 9.96
C GLY A 142 -18.56 1.77 9.60
N GLU A 143 -18.25 2.76 10.43
CA GLU A 143 -18.55 4.19 10.21
C GLU A 143 -17.61 4.86 9.18
N HIS A 144 -16.58 4.16 8.71
CA HIS A 144 -15.66 4.69 7.71
C HIS A 144 -16.27 4.53 6.31
N MET A 145 -16.25 5.61 5.52
CA MET A 145 -16.89 5.63 4.19
C MET A 145 -16.29 4.60 3.22
N GLY A 146 -15.02 4.25 3.40
CA GLY A 146 -14.34 3.18 2.68
C GLY A 146 -12.83 3.35 2.67
N SER A 147 -12.14 2.58 1.82
CA SER A 147 -10.70 2.76 1.59
C SER A 147 -10.32 2.27 0.19
N MET A 148 -9.37 2.95 -0.45
CA MET A 148 -8.85 2.59 -1.78
C MET A 148 -7.79 1.49 -1.73
N VAL A 149 -8.07 0.40 -2.44
CA VAL A 149 -7.11 -0.68 -2.70
C VAL A 149 -6.84 -0.76 -4.21
N GLY A 150 -5.76 -0.11 -4.65
CA GLY A 150 -5.47 0.05 -6.06
C GLY A 150 -6.50 0.94 -6.75
N GLU A 151 -7.29 0.37 -7.66
CA GLU A 151 -8.41 1.02 -8.36
C GLU A 151 -9.79 0.67 -7.78
N VAL A 152 -9.83 -0.08 -6.67
CA VAL A 152 -11.08 -0.54 -6.04
C VAL A 152 -11.31 0.22 -4.75
N PHE A 153 -12.41 0.95 -4.67
CA PHE A 153 -12.88 1.55 -3.43
C PHE A 153 -13.76 0.54 -2.69
N LEU A 154 -13.28 0.08 -1.54
CA LEU A 154 -14.05 -0.79 -0.65
C LEU A 154 -14.96 0.09 0.23
N ALA A 155 -16.23 0.22 -0.16
CA ALA A 155 -17.21 1.08 0.50
C ALA A 155 -18.03 0.35 1.56
N SER A 156 -18.46 1.08 2.58
CA SER A 156 -19.56 0.63 3.46
C SER A 156 -20.89 0.63 2.68
N PRO A 157 -21.80 -0.33 2.90
CA PRO A 157 -23.11 -0.36 2.22
C PRO A 157 -24.06 0.78 2.62
N VAL A 158 -23.71 1.62 3.60
CA VAL A 158 -24.53 2.72 4.10
C VAL A 158 -23.64 3.95 4.45
N PRO A 159 -24.02 5.21 4.13
CA PRO A 159 -25.20 5.68 3.40
C PRO A 159 -24.91 6.15 1.96
N ARG A 160 -26.01 6.31 1.21
CA ARG A 160 -26.09 6.68 -0.20
C ARG A 160 -25.30 7.96 -0.51
N ILE A 161 -24.30 7.84 -1.38
CA ILE A 161 -23.51 8.98 -1.86
C ILE A 161 -24.41 9.82 -2.79
N ASN A 162 -24.52 11.13 -2.54
CA ASN A 162 -25.15 12.08 -3.46
C ASN A 162 -24.38 12.07 -4.80
N PRO A 163 -25.01 12.00 -5.98
CA PRO A 163 -24.31 11.91 -7.26
C PRO A 163 -23.30 13.06 -7.53
N VAL A 164 -23.53 14.28 -7.05
CA VAL A 164 -22.55 15.39 -7.15
C VAL A 164 -21.33 15.09 -6.27
N ARG A 165 -21.56 14.63 -5.03
CA ARG A 165 -20.50 14.16 -4.14
C ARG A 165 -19.82 12.89 -4.65
N ALA A 166 -20.48 12.07 -5.46
CA ALA A 166 -19.90 10.84 -6.01
C ALA A 166 -18.82 11.16 -7.03
N ARG A 167 -18.99 12.24 -7.81
CA ARG A 167 -17.96 12.71 -8.73
C ARG A 167 -16.77 13.29 -7.97
N ASP A 168 -17.00 14.21 -7.03
CA ASP A 168 -15.92 14.83 -6.26
C ASP A 168 -15.14 13.76 -5.48
N LEU A 169 -15.85 12.81 -4.86
CA LEU A 169 -15.26 11.65 -4.21
C LEU A 169 -14.48 10.79 -5.21
N ALA A 170 -15.02 10.51 -6.39
CA ALA A 170 -14.27 9.74 -7.40
C ALA A 170 -13.00 10.46 -7.87
N GLU A 171 -13.01 11.79 -7.99
CA GLU A 171 -11.82 12.60 -8.30
C GLU A 171 -10.79 12.54 -7.16
N HIS A 172 -11.22 12.63 -5.89
CA HIS A 172 -10.39 12.38 -4.71
C HIS A 172 -9.75 10.98 -4.72
N GLU A 173 -10.58 9.93 -4.82
CA GLU A 173 -10.12 8.55 -4.83
C GLU A 173 -9.22 8.23 -6.03
N SER A 174 -9.44 8.88 -7.18
CA SER A 174 -8.58 8.72 -8.37
C SER A 174 -7.13 9.16 -8.09
N ARG A 175 -6.92 10.16 -7.22
CA ARG A 175 -5.58 10.59 -6.82
C ARG A 175 -4.92 9.58 -5.89
N HIS A 176 -5.67 8.83 -5.08
CA HIS A 176 -5.13 7.69 -4.35
C HIS A 176 -4.69 6.55 -5.28
N VAL A 177 -5.34 6.35 -6.43
CA VAL A 177 -4.84 5.42 -7.46
C VAL A 177 -3.45 5.84 -7.97
N ASP A 178 -3.26 7.15 -8.19
CA ASP A 178 -1.97 7.68 -8.64
C ASP A 178 -0.89 7.48 -7.57
N GLN A 179 -1.22 7.71 -6.30
CA GLN A 179 -0.34 7.43 -5.16
C GLN A 179 0.02 5.93 -5.10
N TRP A 180 -0.96 5.04 -5.31
CA TRP A 180 -0.75 3.59 -5.37
C TRP A 180 0.22 3.20 -6.48
N ALA A 181 0.04 3.78 -7.68
CA ALA A 181 0.89 3.50 -8.83
C ALA A 181 2.34 3.97 -8.60
N VAL A 182 2.53 5.21 -8.14
CA VAL A 182 3.86 5.76 -7.86
C VAL A 182 4.58 4.95 -6.78
N CYS A 183 3.90 4.64 -5.68
CA CYS A 183 4.49 3.83 -4.61
C CYS A 183 4.81 2.40 -5.08
N THR A 184 3.97 1.82 -5.94
CA THR A 184 4.23 0.49 -6.52
C THR A 184 5.49 0.50 -7.40
N ILE A 185 5.67 1.54 -8.21
CA ILE A 185 6.88 1.70 -9.04
C ILE A 185 8.14 1.85 -8.17
N VAL A 186 8.06 2.66 -7.11
CA VAL A 186 9.24 2.99 -6.29
C VAL A 186 9.65 1.86 -5.35
N GLY A 187 8.69 1.23 -4.66
CA GLY A 187 8.98 0.27 -3.60
C GLY A 187 8.12 -0.98 -3.60
N GLY A 188 7.35 -1.21 -4.66
CA GLY A 188 6.42 -2.33 -4.77
C GLY A 188 5.09 -2.09 -4.07
N ILE A 189 4.17 -3.03 -4.25
CA ILE A 189 2.75 -2.94 -3.85
C ILE A 189 2.51 -2.69 -2.35
N SER A 190 3.50 -2.93 -1.48
CA SER A 190 3.35 -2.69 -0.04
C SER A 190 3.74 -1.28 0.40
N LEU A 191 4.34 -0.47 -0.48
CA LEU A 191 4.91 0.81 -0.06
C LEU A 191 3.84 1.82 0.37
N LEU A 192 2.76 2.00 -0.41
CA LEU A 192 1.72 2.97 -0.06
C LEU A 192 1.03 2.61 1.27
N PRO A 193 0.52 1.38 1.51
CA PRO A 193 -0.10 1.04 2.79
C PRO A 193 0.80 1.30 4.00
N VAL A 194 2.11 1.05 3.87
CA VAL A 194 3.06 1.31 4.95
C VAL A 194 3.26 2.81 5.17
N LEU A 195 3.48 3.58 4.11
CA LEU A 195 3.67 5.03 4.24
C LEU A 195 2.41 5.73 4.73
N TYR A 196 1.25 5.33 4.21
CA TYR A 196 -0.04 5.87 4.62
C TYR A 196 -0.28 5.57 6.10
N LEU A 197 -0.04 4.35 6.58
CA LEU A 197 -0.17 4.01 8.01
C LEU A 197 0.78 4.85 8.89
N VAL A 198 2.04 5.00 8.47
CA VAL A 198 3.00 5.83 9.21
C VAL A 198 2.51 7.27 9.27
N ASP A 199 2.11 7.83 8.13
CA ASP A 199 1.66 9.22 8.05
C ASP A 199 0.36 9.44 8.82
N ASP A 200 -0.63 8.55 8.71
CA ASP A 200 -1.91 8.64 9.43
C ASP A 200 -1.74 8.56 10.95
N THR A 201 -0.82 7.72 11.43
CA THR A 201 -0.51 7.68 12.88
C THR A 201 0.18 8.95 13.38
N LEU A 202 0.97 9.62 12.52
CA LEU A 202 1.65 10.87 12.87
C LEU A 202 0.72 12.08 12.71
N TYR A 203 -0.03 12.13 11.62
CA TYR A 203 -0.87 13.23 11.16
C TYR A 203 -2.23 12.66 10.72
N PRO A 204 -3.19 12.47 11.63
CA PRO A 204 -4.46 11.82 11.29
C PRO A 204 -5.40 12.75 10.52
N GLY A 205 -6.30 12.14 9.75
CA GLY A 205 -7.42 12.85 9.12
C GLY A 205 -6.97 13.95 8.17
N SER A 206 -7.47 15.18 8.33
CA SER A 206 -7.15 16.28 7.43
C SER A 206 -5.69 16.77 7.50
N GLU A 207 -4.93 16.36 8.52
CA GLU A 207 -3.49 16.62 8.58
C GLU A 207 -2.66 15.57 7.79
N ASN A 208 -3.26 14.45 7.40
CA ASN A 208 -2.60 13.39 6.62
C ASN A 208 -2.18 13.93 5.24
N HIS A 209 -0.91 13.74 4.88
CA HIS A 209 -0.34 14.30 3.66
C HIS A 209 -0.84 13.60 2.40
N PHE A 210 -1.20 12.31 2.48
CA PHE A 210 -1.81 11.59 1.37
C PHE A 210 -3.24 12.08 1.12
N GLU A 211 -4.01 12.35 2.18
CA GLU A 211 -5.35 12.93 2.09
C GLU A 211 -5.31 14.37 1.56
N GLN A 212 -4.36 15.19 2.04
CA GLN A 212 -4.15 16.54 1.51
C GLN A 212 -3.74 16.55 0.04
N ALA A 213 -2.89 15.60 -0.37
CA ALA A 213 -2.49 15.45 -1.76
C ALA A 213 -3.65 14.95 -2.65
N ALA A 214 -4.54 14.14 -2.08
CA ALA A 214 -5.78 13.70 -2.70
C ALA A 214 -6.91 14.72 -2.60
N GLY A 215 -6.69 15.90 -2.01
CA GLY A 215 -7.66 16.99 -1.95
C GLY A 215 -8.75 16.77 -0.91
N LEU A 216 -8.66 17.52 0.19
CA LEU A 216 -9.54 17.33 1.35
C LEU A 216 -11.02 17.61 1.05
N PHE A 217 -11.31 18.69 0.31
CA PHE A 217 -12.69 19.08 0.01
C PHE A 217 -13.43 18.00 -0.78
N ASP A 218 -12.75 17.45 -1.79
CA ASP A 218 -13.28 16.44 -2.69
C ASP A 218 -13.52 15.10 -1.96
N GLY A 219 -12.71 14.80 -0.95
CA GLY A 219 -12.87 13.65 -0.03
C GLY A 219 -13.80 13.90 1.17
N ALA A 220 -14.50 15.04 1.21
CA ALA A 220 -15.35 15.48 2.32
C ALA A 220 -14.64 15.58 3.70
N TYR A 221 -13.32 15.79 3.70
CA TYR A 221 -12.57 16.08 4.91
C TYR A 221 -12.76 17.54 5.34
N PRO A 222 -12.81 17.82 6.66
CA PRO A 222 -12.73 19.18 7.14
C PRO A 222 -11.38 19.80 6.77
N ALA A 223 -11.31 21.13 6.72
CA ALA A 223 -10.04 21.82 6.62
C ALA A 223 -9.10 21.40 7.78
N PRO A 224 -7.77 21.39 7.56
CA PRO A 224 -6.83 21.15 8.65
C PRO A 224 -6.97 22.24 9.71
N PRO A 225 -6.76 21.92 10.99
CA PRO A 225 -6.81 22.90 12.07
C PRO A 225 -5.76 24.02 11.84
N ASP A 226 -6.12 25.25 12.21
CA ASP A 226 -5.23 26.42 12.19
C ASP A 226 -5.13 27.02 13.62
N PRO A 227 -3.98 26.91 14.30
CA PRO A 227 -2.73 26.30 13.82
C PRO A 227 -2.78 24.76 13.74
N PRO A 228 -1.91 24.12 12.92
CA PRO A 228 -1.81 22.67 12.83
C PRO A 228 -1.51 22.05 14.19
N ARG A 229 -2.09 20.87 14.49
CA ARG A 229 -1.74 20.12 15.70
C ARG A 229 -0.35 19.51 15.57
N GLY A 230 0.03 19.13 14.34
CA GLY A 230 1.32 18.55 14.05
C GLY A 230 1.44 17.08 14.48
N PRO A 231 2.67 16.52 14.50
CA PRO A 231 2.86 15.09 14.66
C PRO A 231 2.52 14.62 16.08
N GLN A 232 1.79 13.51 16.20
CA GLN A 232 1.42 12.95 17.49
C GLN A 232 2.65 12.42 18.25
N GLY A 233 2.91 12.96 19.45
CA GLY A 233 4.10 12.63 20.24
C GLY A 233 4.26 11.14 20.57
N TRP A 234 3.16 10.43 20.82
CA TRP A 234 3.20 8.98 21.05
C TRP A 234 3.57 8.21 19.78
N ALA A 235 3.11 8.66 18.61
CA ALA A 235 3.42 8.03 17.33
C ALA A 235 4.89 8.26 16.95
N ILE A 236 5.45 9.44 17.24
CA ILE A 236 6.89 9.70 17.13
C ILE A 236 7.67 8.69 17.98
N ALA A 237 7.31 8.54 19.26
CA ALA A 237 7.98 7.60 20.15
C ALA A 237 7.88 6.15 19.65
N LEU A 238 6.70 5.74 19.15
CA LEU A 238 6.48 4.43 18.55
C LEU A 238 7.42 4.18 17.36
N TRP A 239 7.42 5.08 16.38
CA TRP A 239 8.22 4.90 15.15
C TRP A 239 9.73 5.00 15.41
N ILE A 240 10.18 5.88 16.31
CA ILE A 240 11.57 5.89 16.79
C ILE A 240 11.91 4.53 17.42
N GLY A 241 11.04 4.00 18.29
CA GLY A 241 11.21 2.67 18.89
C GLY A 241 11.35 1.56 17.84
N VAL A 242 10.49 1.56 16.83
CA VAL A 242 10.54 0.61 15.70
C VAL A 242 11.87 0.72 14.95
N VAL A 243 12.29 1.93 14.59
CA VAL A 243 13.56 2.18 13.88
C VAL A 243 14.75 1.72 14.72
N LEU A 244 14.78 2.04 16.01
CA LEU A 244 15.84 1.61 16.93
C LEU A 244 15.88 0.08 17.07
N LEU A 245 14.73 -0.59 17.18
CA LEU A 245 14.66 -2.06 17.27
C LEU A 245 15.16 -2.73 16.00
N LEU A 246 14.72 -2.26 14.83
CA LEU A 246 15.16 -2.76 13.53
C LEU A 246 16.68 -2.55 13.35
N THR A 247 17.16 -1.35 13.67
CA THR A 247 18.57 -0.96 13.58
C THR A 247 19.42 -1.81 14.52
N ARG A 248 19.04 -1.94 15.79
CA ARG A 248 19.72 -2.80 16.78
C ARG A 248 19.77 -4.25 16.32
N ARG A 249 18.67 -4.78 15.78
CA ARG A 249 18.62 -6.16 15.26
C ARG A 249 19.56 -6.34 14.07
N ARG A 250 19.65 -5.34 13.19
CA ARG A 250 20.53 -5.35 12.00
C ARG A 250 22.00 -5.20 12.37
N ILE A 251 22.35 -4.29 13.28
CA ILE A 251 23.73 -4.12 13.79
C ILE A 251 24.18 -5.40 14.47
N ARG A 252 23.38 -5.95 15.40
CA ARG A 252 23.71 -7.23 16.07
C ARG A 252 23.93 -8.35 15.06
N TRP A 253 23.08 -8.41 14.05
CA TRP A 253 23.25 -9.37 12.97
C TRP A 253 24.56 -9.13 12.21
N ALA A 254 24.82 -7.90 11.76
CA ALA A 254 26.02 -7.53 11.03
C ALA A 254 27.31 -7.84 11.83
N VAL A 255 27.37 -7.45 13.10
CA VAL A 255 28.49 -7.74 14.00
C VAL A 255 28.73 -9.25 14.11
N ARG A 256 27.68 -10.05 14.35
CA ARG A 256 27.81 -11.53 14.38
C ARG A 256 28.26 -12.10 13.04
N THR A 257 27.81 -11.50 11.93
CA THR A 257 28.19 -11.96 10.60
C THR A 257 29.65 -11.65 10.24
N LEU A 258 30.20 -10.56 10.75
CA LEU A 258 31.56 -10.11 10.45
C LEU A 258 32.59 -10.73 11.40
N GLY A 259 32.27 -10.83 12.70
CA GLY A 259 33.23 -11.28 13.74
C GLY A 259 33.53 -12.77 13.77
N ARG A 260 32.71 -13.65 13.17
CA ARG A 260 32.89 -15.13 13.24
C ARG A 260 33.32 -15.80 11.93
N ARG A 261 34.06 -15.09 11.07
CA ARG A 261 34.68 -15.70 9.87
C ARG A 261 35.78 -16.73 10.19
N THR A 262 36.25 -16.80 11.44
CA THR A 262 37.47 -17.51 11.84
C THR A 262 37.27 -18.81 12.62
N ALA A 263 36.04 -19.17 13.01
CA ALA A 263 35.78 -20.41 13.75
C ALA A 263 35.18 -21.48 12.84
N VAL A 264 35.82 -22.65 12.79
CA VAL A 264 35.32 -23.86 12.10
C VAL A 264 33.92 -24.17 12.62
N THR A 265 32.91 -24.04 11.75
CA THR A 265 31.50 -24.21 12.15
C THR A 265 31.06 -25.65 11.98
N ASP A 266 30.81 -26.32 13.10
CA ASP A 266 29.88 -27.45 13.21
C ASP A 266 28.52 -27.07 12.55
N PRO A 267 27.92 -27.91 11.69
CA PRO A 267 26.64 -27.64 11.02
C PRO A 267 25.48 -27.30 11.99
N ALA A 268 25.58 -27.71 13.26
CA ALA A 268 24.61 -27.34 14.29
C ALA A 268 24.83 -25.91 14.88
N ARG A 269 26.00 -25.29 14.65
CA ARG A 269 26.46 -24.08 15.38
C ARG A 269 26.81 -22.92 14.44
N CYS A 270 25.80 -22.38 13.76
CA CYS A 270 25.97 -21.14 12.99
C CYS A 270 26.21 -19.92 13.91
N GLY A 271 27.18 -19.07 13.55
CA GLY A 271 27.51 -17.83 14.28
C GLY A 271 26.37 -16.80 14.39
N VAL A 272 25.28 -16.97 13.64
CA VAL A 272 24.07 -16.14 13.73
C VAL A 272 23.15 -16.57 14.88
N HIS A 273 23.09 -17.88 15.16
CA HIS A 273 22.11 -18.51 16.05
C HIS A 273 22.70 -19.07 17.34
N THR A 274 24.01 -19.20 17.44
CA THR A 274 24.69 -19.60 18.68
C THR A 274 24.63 -18.46 19.71
N THR A 275 24.02 -18.74 20.86
CA THR A 275 24.05 -17.89 22.05
C THR A 275 25.37 -18.13 22.80
N GLY A 276 26.08 -17.07 23.12
CA GLY A 276 27.35 -17.14 23.85
C GLY A 276 28.53 -16.63 23.02
N TRP A 277 29.12 -15.52 23.47
CA TRP A 277 30.51 -15.18 23.17
C TRP A 277 31.33 -16.12 24.07
N ARG A 278 32.06 -17.06 23.48
CA ARG A 278 33.17 -17.71 24.19
C ARG A 278 34.39 -16.84 23.97
#